data_AF-M0J1F3-F1
#
_entry.id   AF-M0J1F3-F1
#
_cell.length_a   1.000
_cell.length_b   1.000
_cell.length_c   1.000
_cell.angle_alpha   90.00
_cell.angle_beta   90.00
_cell.angle_gamma   90.00
#
_symmetry.space_group_name_H-M   'P 1'
#
loop_
_entity.id
_entity.type
_entity.pdbx_description
1 polymer ?
#
loop_
_entity_poly.entity_id
_entity_poly.type
_entity_poly.pdbx_seq_one_letter_code
_entity_poly.pdbx_strand_id
1 'polypeptide(L)'
;MKKLIIHGDPGVRRDGVIEHDGEEYVLFSVDRQGDWHGPDRVQLWCTVGTEDEREAFEKREFVPHWLETEGVDAEAVEVVRERGAA
;
A
#
# COMPACT_ATOMS: atom_id res chain seq x y z
N MET A 1 -4.10 -9.80 3.26
CA MET A 1 -3.15 -8.69 3.40
C MET A 1 -1.90 -9.04 2.64
N LYS A 2 -1.31 -8.07 1.94
CA LYS A 2 -0.03 -8.23 1.24
C LYS A 2 0.84 -6.98 1.38
N LYS A 3 2.12 -7.12 1.04
CA LYS A 3 3.04 -6.00 0.84
C LYS A 3 2.96 -5.58 -0.61
N LEU A 4 2.47 -4.37 -0.87
CA LEU A 4 2.44 -3.80 -2.20
C LEU A 4 3.53 -2.72 -2.29
N ILE A 5 4.53 -2.94 -3.13
CA ILE A 5 5.59 -1.97 -3.41
C ILE A 5 5.21 -1.23 -4.69
N ILE A 6 4.82 0.03 -4.54
CA ILE A 6 4.47 0.89 -5.68
C ILE A 6 5.71 1.67 -6.10
N HIS A 7 6.16 1.48 -7.33
CA HIS A 7 7.25 2.24 -7.93
C HIS A 7 6.70 3.57 -8.48
N GLY A 8 7.01 4.66 -7.78
CA GLY A 8 6.43 6.00 -8.01
C GLY A 8 5.56 6.47 -6.84
N ASP A 9 4.93 7.64 -6.99
CA ASP A 9 3.97 8.18 -6.03
C ASP A 9 2.62 8.42 -6.73
N PRO A 10 1.63 7.53 -6.58
CA PRO A 10 0.29 7.72 -7.11
C PRO A 10 -0.54 8.74 -6.31
N GLY A 11 0.02 9.38 -5.28
CA GLY A 11 -0.67 10.38 -4.46
C GLY A 11 -1.43 9.80 -3.26
N VAL A 12 -1.26 8.51 -2.98
CA VAL A 12 -1.99 7.82 -1.90
C VAL A 12 -1.31 7.95 -0.54
N ARG A 13 -2.11 7.92 0.53
CA ARG A 13 -1.65 7.94 1.92
C ARG A 13 -2.37 6.86 2.72
N ARG A 14 -2.02 6.75 4.02
CA ARG A 14 -2.67 5.80 4.93
C ARG A 14 -4.19 5.99 4.92
N ASP A 15 -4.89 4.87 5.01
CA ASP A 15 -6.35 4.76 4.95
C ASP A 15 -6.96 5.19 3.59
N GLY A 16 -6.12 5.41 2.58
CA GLY A 16 -6.54 5.48 1.18
C GLY A 16 -7.01 4.13 0.65
N VAL A 17 -7.66 4.16 -0.51
CA VAL A 17 -8.17 2.99 -1.23
C VAL A 17 -7.63 3.03 -2.66
N ILE A 18 -7.13 1.90 -3.12
CA ILE A 18 -6.64 1.69 -4.48
C ILE A 18 -7.34 0.49 -5.11
N GLU A 19 -7.50 0.50 -6.43
CA GLU A 19 -7.82 -0.69 -7.20
C GLU A 19 -6.55 -1.19 -7.92
N HIS A 20 -6.31 -2.49 -7.82
CA HIS A 20 -5.21 -3.17 -8.50
C HIS A 20 -5.65 -4.59 -8.87
N ASP A 21 -5.38 -5.01 -10.11
CA ASP A 21 -5.84 -6.29 -10.68
C ASP A 21 -7.35 -6.58 -10.53
N GLY A 22 -8.17 -5.51 -10.54
CA GLY A 22 -9.63 -5.61 -10.42
C GLY A 22 -10.14 -5.85 -8.99
N GLU A 23 -9.27 -5.70 -7.98
CA GLU A 23 -9.62 -5.77 -6.57
C GLU A 23 -9.31 -4.46 -5.84
N GLU A 24 -10.22 -4.01 -4.98
CA GLU A 24 -10.00 -2.85 -4.11
C GLU A 24 -9.23 -3.23 -2.85
N TYR A 25 -8.22 -2.43 -2.53
CA TYR A 25 -7.39 -2.60 -1.35
C TYR A 25 -7.31 -1.32 -0.53
N VAL A 26 -7.36 -1.47 0.79
CA VAL A 26 -7.18 -0.42 1.78
C VAL A 26 -5.70 -0.34 2.17
N LEU A 27 -5.15 0.87 2.18
CA LEU A 27 -3.75 1.16 2.53
C LEU A 27 -3.58 1.29 4.05
N PHE A 28 -3.34 0.17 4.74
CA PHE A 28 -3.16 0.15 6.20
C PHE A 28 -1.87 0.84 6.69
N SER A 29 -0.79 0.68 5.93
CA SER A 29 0.47 1.42 6.17
C SER A 29 1.04 1.88 4.84
N VAL A 30 1.73 3.03 4.85
CA VAL A 30 2.43 3.58 3.69
C VAL A 30 3.76 4.14 4.17
N ASP A 31 4.86 3.52 3.73
CA ASP A 31 6.22 3.95 4.02
C ASP A 31 6.88 4.45 2.73
N ARG A 32 7.29 5.72 2.70
CA ARG A 32 7.97 6.32 1.54
C ARG A 32 9.46 5.99 1.57
N GLN A 33 9.96 5.40 0.50
CA GLN A 33 11.35 4.99 0.33
C GLN A 33 12.02 5.76 -0.82
N GLY A 34 13.32 5.98 -0.66
CA GLY A 34 14.16 6.55 -1.72
C GLY A 34 14.29 8.08 -1.71
N ASP A 35 13.84 8.77 -0.66
CA ASP A 35 13.99 10.24 -0.54
C ASP A 35 15.47 10.69 -0.40
N TRP A 36 16.38 9.79 -0.01
CA TRP A 36 17.82 10.09 0.11
C TRP A 36 18.67 8.92 -0.39
N HIS A 37 19.58 9.16 -1.35
CA HIS A 37 20.34 8.11 -2.06
C HIS A 37 19.47 6.94 -2.55
N GLY A 38 18.24 7.25 -2.97
CA GLY A 38 17.28 6.28 -3.47
C GLY A 38 17.43 6.00 -4.97
N PRO A 39 16.57 5.12 -5.51
CA PRO A 39 16.42 4.90 -6.93
C PRO A 39 15.89 6.15 -7.66
N ASP A 40 15.92 6.14 -9.00
CA ASP A 40 15.49 7.28 -9.84
C ASP A 40 14.03 7.71 -9.60
N ARG A 41 13.19 6.80 -9.10
CA ARG A 41 11.81 7.05 -8.67
C ARG A 41 11.64 6.61 -7.22
N VAL A 42 10.86 7.37 -6.45
CA VAL A 42 10.47 6.98 -5.09
C VAL A 42 9.69 5.66 -5.11
N GLN A 43 9.67 4.96 -3.98
CA GLN A 43 8.85 3.76 -3.82
C GLN A 43 7.96 3.90 -2.61
N LEU A 44 6.68 3.56 -2.72
CA LEU A 44 5.79 3.44 -1.57
C LEU A 44 5.71 1.96 -1.18
N TRP A 45 6.10 1.66 0.05
CA TRP A 45 5.96 0.33 0.63
C TRP A 45 4.69 0.30 1.45
N CYS A 46 3.68 -0.38 0.92
CA CYS A 46 2.35 -0.39 1.48
C CYS A 46 2.05 -1.75 2.11
N THR A 47 1.40 -1.75 3.27
CA THR A 47 0.66 -2.93 3.74
C THR A 47 -0.79 -2.72 3.31
N VAL A 48 -1.29 -3.61 2.46
CA VAL A 48 -2.64 -3.48 1.90
C VAL A 48 -3.48 -4.71 2.23
N GLY A 49 -4.79 -4.54 2.29
CA GLY A 49 -5.74 -5.62 2.53
C GLY A 49 -7.18 -5.17 2.30
N THR A 50 -8.12 -6.08 2.46
CA THR A 50 -9.56 -5.74 2.43
C THR A 50 -9.98 -5.16 3.79
N GLU A 51 -11.12 -4.46 3.85
CA GLU A 51 -11.60 -3.86 5.11
C GLU A 51 -11.78 -4.91 6.23
N ASP A 52 -12.17 -6.14 5.90
CA ASP A 52 -12.32 -7.24 6.86
C ASP A 52 -10.99 -7.62 7.56
N GLU A 53 -9.84 -7.31 6.95
CA GLU A 53 -8.52 -7.60 7.50
C GLU A 53 -7.98 -6.47 8.40
N ARG A 54 -8.69 -5.34 8.50
CA ARG A 54 -8.25 -4.18 9.27
C ARG A 54 -8.03 -4.50 10.74
N GLU A 55 -8.94 -5.26 11.35
CA GLU A 55 -8.84 -5.64 12.76
C GLU A 55 -7.57 -6.48 13.01
N ALA A 56 -7.27 -7.43 12.11
CA ALA A 56 -6.06 -8.26 12.18
C ALA A 56 -4.79 -7.40 12.03
N PHE A 57 -4.82 -6.39 11.15
CA PHE A 57 -3.72 -5.44 11.03
C PHE A 57 -3.51 -4.64 12.31
N GLU A 58 -4.58 -4.04 12.85
CA GLU A 58 -4.54 -3.19 14.05
C GLU A 58 -4.07 -3.95 15.29
N LYS A 59 -4.53 -5.20 15.44
CA LYS A 59 -4.11 -6.11 16.52
C LYS A 59 -2.76 -6.78 16.26
N ARG A 60 -2.17 -6.57 15.09
CA ARG A 60 -0.91 -7.20 14.64
C ARG A 60 -0.98 -8.74 14.67
N GLU A 61 -2.12 -9.29 14.28
CA GLU A 61 -2.38 -10.73 14.18
C GLU A 61 -1.83 -11.33 12.88
N PHE A 62 -0.60 -10.95 12.53
CA PHE A 62 0.10 -11.42 11.35
C PHE A 62 1.61 -11.32 11.55
N VAL A 63 2.37 -12.10 10.80
CA VAL A 63 3.84 -12.00 10.77
C VAL A 63 4.25 -11.24 9.49
N PRO A 64 4.87 -10.05 9.60
CA PRO A 64 5.20 -9.25 8.42
C PRO A 64 6.04 -9.97 7.36
N HIS A 65 6.93 -10.88 7.77
CA HIS A 65 7.78 -11.67 6.87
C HIS A 65 7.03 -12.77 6.09
N TRP A 66 5.78 -13.07 6.47
CA TRP A 66 4.96 -14.08 5.77
C TRP A 66 3.95 -13.46 4.81
N LEU A 67 3.84 -12.14 4.77
CA LEU A 67 3.01 -11.46 3.78
C LEU A 67 3.64 -11.62 2.40
N GLU A 68 2.82 -12.03 1.43
CA GLU A 68 3.21 -11.99 0.04
C GLU A 68 3.60 -10.56 -0.34
N THR A 69 4.64 -10.43 -1.17
CA THR A 69 5.13 -9.14 -1.64
C THR A 69 4.98 -9.06 -3.15
N GLU A 70 4.36 -7.98 -3.61
CA GLU A 70 4.11 -7.69 -5.00
C GLU A 70 4.62 -6.29 -5.33
N GLY A 71 5.27 -6.14 -6.50
CA GLY A 71 5.80 -4.87 -6.99
C GLY A 71 5.03 -4.41 -8.23
N VAL A 72 4.60 -3.15 -8.24
CA VAL A 72 3.77 -2.57 -9.31
C VAL A 72 4.21 -1.15 -9.63
N ASP A 73 4.01 -0.70 -10.86
CA ASP A 73 4.22 0.71 -11.22
C ASP A 73 3.06 1.58 -10.73
N ALA A 74 3.33 2.83 -10.36
CA ALA A 74 2.30 3.77 -9.91
C ALA A 74 1.21 4.00 -10.97
N GLU A 75 1.56 3.90 -12.25
CA GLU A 75 0.65 4.02 -13.39
C GLU A 75 -0.30 2.81 -13.56
N ALA A 76 -0.01 1.68 -12.90
CA ALA A 76 -0.82 0.46 -12.96
C ALA A 76 -1.89 0.39 -11.86
N VAL A 77 -1.87 1.34 -10.92
CA VAL A 77 -2.78 1.37 -9.76
C VAL A 77 -3.79 2.51 -9.95
N GLU A 78 -5.08 2.21 -9.80
CA GLU A 78 -6.11 3.24 -9.80
C GLU A 78 -6.38 3.74 -8.38
N VAL A 79 -6.38 5.06 -8.18
CA VAL A 79 -6.65 5.67 -6.88
C VAL A 79 -8.13 5.95 -6.73
N VAL A 80 -8.80 5.11 -5.94
CA VAL A 80 -10.22 5.28 -5.58
C VAL A 80 -10.37 6.35 -4.49
N ARG A 81 -9.46 6.38 -3.53
CA ARG A 81 -9.43 7.37 -2.44
C ARG A 81 -8.00 7.66 -1.98
N GLU A 82 -7.62 8.93 -1.96
CA GLU A 82 -6.24 9.33 -1.59
C GLU A 82 -5.91 9.12 -0.11
N ARG A 83 -6.87 9.28 0.81
CA ARG A 83 -6.69 9.15 2.27
C ARG A 83 -7.99 8.81 3.00
N GLY A 84 -7.88 8.33 4.24
CA GLY A 84 -9.05 8.15 5.12
C GLY A 84 -9.81 9.45 5.40
N ALA A 85 -11.12 9.34 5.63
CA ALA A 85 -11.92 10.44 6.15
C ALA A 85 -11.52 10.70 7.61
N ALA A 86 -11.19 11.95 7.92
CA ALA A 86 -10.80 12.39 9.27
C ALA A 86 -11.99 12.44 10.23
#